data_AF-A0A453EV68-F1
#
_entry.id   AF-A0A453EV68-F1
#
_cell.length_a   1.000
_cell.length_b   1.000
_cell.length_c   1.000
_cell.angle_alpha   90.00
_cell.angle_beta   90.00
_cell.angle_gamma   90.00
#
_symmetry.space_group_name_H-M   'P 1'
#
loop_
_entity.id
_entity.type
_entity.pdbx_description
1 polymer ?
#
loop_
_entity_poly.entity_id
_entity_poly.type
_entity_poly.pdbx_seq_one_letter_code
_entity_poly.pdbx_strand_id
1 'polypeptide(L)'
;MSCIDPPIRSTSTGSWYCKGCRSTTCNESAQGGYEPNCVHGNCVLCKRLEVCSHPECKEQTPVGKSRATVLSSTEGRELSNIDPGGSCKICGTPEEDAKRFLICGHSHCPYKYYHICCLKSKQIASDMQRDKPCWYCPSCLCRVCLSDRDDDLTILCDGCDEAYHLYCITPRRTWIPKGKWYCSRCSVERAKAGMRRYEKKMLKQHRKDDDARLESRNFAAVDLLLSAAEKLREDEQVVACADY
;
A
#
# COMPACT_ATOMS: atom_id res chain seq x y z
N MET A 1 -57.70 3.23 -17.34
CA MET A 1 -56.59 4.11 -16.94
C MET A 1 -57.01 4.92 -15.73
N SER A 2 -56.44 4.63 -14.56
CA SER A 2 -56.15 5.62 -13.51
C SER A 2 -55.57 4.86 -12.32
N CYS A 3 -54.23 4.91 -12.21
CA CYS A 3 -53.51 4.38 -11.05
C CYS A 3 -53.74 5.31 -9.86
N ILE A 4 -53.94 4.71 -8.70
CA ILE A 4 -54.08 5.34 -7.38
C ILE A 4 -52.74 6.00 -7.00
N ASP A 5 -52.79 7.28 -6.60
CA ASP A 5 -51.63 8.04 -6.13
C ASP A 5 -51.06 7.44 -4.82
N PRO A 6 -49.73 7.29 -4.68
CA PRO A 6 -49.13 6.79 -3.45
C PRO A 6 -49.25 7.83 -2.30
N PRO A 7 -49.46 7.36 -1.06
CA PRO A 7 -49.57 8.21 0.11
C PRO A 7 -48.15 8.60 0.55
N ILE A 8 -47.70 9.78 0.17
CA ILE A 8 -46.88 10.73 0.94
C ILE A 8 -46.37 11.80 -0.04
N ARG A 9 -46.82 13.03 0.19
CA ARG A 9 -46.41 14.25 -0.51
C ARG A 9 -45.04 14.67 0.01
N SER A 10 -44.11 14.95 -0.92
CA SER A 10 -42.91 15.79 -0.76
C SER A 10 -42.41 16.00 0.68
N THR A 11 -41.38 15.25 1.09
CA THR A 11 -40.62 15.60 2.30
C THR A 11 -39.54 16.61 1.93
N SER A 12 -39.69 17.84 2.45
CA SER A 12 -38.64 18.85 2.54
C SER A 12 -37.33 18.23 3.05
N THR A 13 -36.21 18.50 2.37
CA THR A 13 -34.87 18.12 2.83
C THR A 13 -34.52 18.94 4.07
N GLY A 14 -35.01 18.49 5.22
CA GLY A 14 -34.57 18.96 6.53
C GLY A 14 -33.09 18.62 6.72
N SER A 15 -32.33 19.63 7.10
CA SER A 15 -30.92 19.58 7.49
C SER A 15 -30.63 18.45 8.50
N TRP A 16 -29.67 17.60 8.16
CA TRP A 16 -29.22 16.53 9.06
C TRP A 16 -28.10 17.05 9.97
N TYR A 17 -28.31 16.99 11.28
CA TYR A 17 -27.31 17.37 12.30
C TYR A 17 -26.88 16.16 13.13
N CYS A 18 -25.62 16.11 13.55
CA CYS A 18 -25.13 15.07 14.44
C CYS A 18 -25.60 15.30 15.89
N LYS A 19 -25.67 14.24 16.70
CA LYS A 19 -26.17 14.27 18.09
C LYS A 19 -25.47 15.29 19.03
N GLY A 20 -24.29 15.81 18.67
CA GLY A 20 -23.55 16.80 19.45
C GLY A 20 -23.87 18.27 19.14
N CYS A 21 -24.59 18.56 18.05
CA CYS A 21 -24.85 19.93 17.58
C CYS A 21 -26.30 20.37 17.78
N ARG A 22 -26.98 19.84 18.80
CA ARG A 22 -28.40 20.12 18.99
C ARG A 22 -28.58 21.51 19.61
N SER A 23 -29.00 22.43 18.74
CA SER A 23 -29.73 23.66 19.05
C SER A 23 -28.93 24.87 19.54
N THR A 24 -28.56 25.75 18.61
CA THR A 24 -28.95 27.17 18.73
C THR A 24 -29.08 27.78 17.35
N THR A 25 -30.20 28.45 17.14
CA THR A 25 -30.77 29.02 15.92
C THR A 25 -29.84 29.99 15.19
N CYS A 26 -29.50 29.71 13.93
CA CYS A 26 -29.10 30.74 12.97
C CYS A 26 -30.38 31.24 12.28
N ASN A 27 -30.87 32.40 12.72
CA ASN A 27 -31.94 33.12 12.05
C ASN A 27 -31.36 33.73 10.76
N GLU A 28 -31.97 33.41 9.62
CA GLU A 28 -31.76 34.12 8.37
C GLU A 28 -32.27 35.55 8.51
N SER A 29 -31.41 36.55 8.25
CA SER A 29 -31.79 37.84 7.65
C SER A 29 -30.57 38.72 7.39
N ALA A 30 -30.62 39.41 6.24
CA ALA A 30 -29.86 40.60 5.83
C ALA A 30 -28.50 40.40 5.13
N GLN A 31 -28.57 40.47 3.80
CA GLN A 31 -27.80 41.36 2.90
C GLN A 31 -26.31 41.61 3.23
N GLY A 32 -25.44 41.07 2.35
CA GLY A 32 -24.24 41.73 1.83
C GLY A 32 -23.14 42.16 2.83
N GLY A 33 -22.05 41.38 2.87
CA GLY A 33 -20.78 41.81 3.44
C GLY A 33 -19.92 40.65 3.96
N TYR A 34 -18.69 40.56 3.46
CA TYR A 34 -17.51 40.03 4.16
C TYR A 34 -17.57 40.43 5.66
N GLU A 35 -17.28 39.63 6.69
CA GLU A 35 -16.26 38.61 6.91
C GLU A 35 -16.64 37.81 8.21
N PRO A 36 -15.77 36.97 8.81
CA PRO A 36 -16.06 35.59 9.19
C PRO A 36 -16.34 35.42 10.69
N ASN A 37 -16.98 34.31 11.09
CA ASN A 37 -16.74 33.57 12.35
C ASN A 37 -17.96 32.71 12.68
N CYS A 38 -18.10 31.61 11.96
CA CYS A 38 -18.85 30.48 12.51
C CYS A 38 -17.86 29.68 13.39
N VAL A 39 -18.19 29.50 14.68
CA VAL A 39 -17.30 29.02 15.75
C VAL A 39 -16.96 27.52 15.66
N HIS A 40 -16.89 26.95 14.46
CA HIS A 40 -16.62 25.52 14.25
C HIS A 40 -15.24 25.28 13.61
N GLY A 41 -14.20 25.90 14.18
CA GLY A 41 -12.81 25.71 13.75
C GLY A 41 -12.17 24.35 14.10
N ASN A 42 -12.89 23.40 14.72
CA ASN A 42 -12.27 22.12 15.09
C ASN A 42 -13.23 20.92 15.25
N CYS A 43 -14.15 20.71 14.29
CA CYS A 43 -14.98 19.50 14.25
C CYS A 43 -14.43 18.45 13.25
N VAL A 44 -13.95 17.32 13.77
CA VAL A 44 -13.30 16.23 13.00
C VAL A 44 -14.28 15.52 12.02
N LEU A 45 -15.59 15.70 12.19
CA LEU A 45 -16.61 15.13 11.30
C LEU A 45 -17.02 16.07 10.16
N CYS A 46 -17.04 17.39 10.37
CA CYS A 46 -17.36 18.35 9.32
C CYS A 46 -16.22 18.51 8.29
N LYS A 47 -14.96 18.32 8.71
CA LYS A 47 -13.80 18.28 7.80
C LYS A 47 -13.76 17.06 6.87
N ARG A 48 -14.69 16.10 7.04
CA ARG A 48 -14.79 14.86 6.25
C ARG A 48 -15.91 14.87 5.21
N LEU A 49 -16.67 15.96 5.07
CA LEU A 49 -17.82 16.05 4.16
C LEU A 49 -17.78 17.23 3.18
N GLU A 50 -16.65 17.92 3.00
CA GLU A 50 -16.41 18.69 1.77
C GLU A 50 -16.01 17.74 0.63
N VAL A 51 -16.95 16.87 0.28
CA VAL A 51 -17.01 16.23 -1.04
C VAL A 51 -17.94 17.10 -1.87
N CYS A 52 -17.35 17.86 -2.78
CA CYS A 52 -18.08 18.71 -3.73
C CYS A 52 -19.14 17.86 -4.45
N SER A 53 -20.42 18.17 -4.19
CA SER A 53 -21.58 17.46 -4.74
C SER A 53 -22.47 18.48 -5.44
N HIS A 54 -22.00 19.09 -6.54
CA HIS A 54 -22.83 19.96 -7.38
C HIS A 54 -23.22 19.26 -8.69
N PRO A 55 -24.53 19.13 -9.01
CA PRO A 55 -25.02 18.31 -10.11
C PRO A 55 -25.06 19.02 -11.48
N GLU A 56 -24.01 19.75 -11.89
CA GLU A 56 -23.96 20.40 -13.22
C GLU A 56 -22.58 20.37 -13.93
N CYS A 57 -21.69 19.42 -13.64
CA CYS A 57 -20.56 19.15 -14.54
C CYS A 57 -20.97 18.19 -15.67
N LYS A 58 -21.70 18.70 -16.67
CA LYS A 58 -21.95 17.98 -17.93
C LYS A 58 -20.73 18.07 -18.84
N GLU A 59 -20.39 16.94 -19.44
CA GLU A 59 -19.33 16.74 -20.42
C GLU A 59 -19.40 17.70 -21.60
N GLN A 60 -18.25 18.26 -21.99
CA GLN A 60 -17.91 18.49 -23.40
C GLN A 60 -16.43 18.14 -23.60
N THR A 61 -16.19 17.10 -24.39
CA THR A 61 -14.88 16.78 -24.95
C THR A 61 -14.50 17.82 -26.01
N PRO A 62 -13.19 18.10 -26.16
CA PRO A 62 -12.63 17.99 -27.50
C PRO A 62 -11.37 17.12 -27.52
N VAL A 63 -11.28 16.34 -28.60
CA VAL A 63 -10.10 15.58 -29.01
C VAL A 63 -8.96 16.54 -29.31
N GLY A 64 -7.89 16.45 -28.51
CA GLY A 64 -6.62 17.15 -28.71
C GLY A 64 -5.62 16.68 -27.65
N LYS A 65 -4.61 15.93 -28.06
CA LYS A 65 -3.69 15.18 -27.19
C LYS A 65 -2.81 16.12 -26.36
N SER A 66 -3.14 16.32 -25.08
CA SER A 66 -2.25 16.72 -23.98
C SER A 66 -3.08 16.71 -22.69
N ARG A 67 -2.74 15.89 -21.69
CA ARG A 67 -3.50 15.80 -20.43
C ARG A 67 -2.66 16.23 -19.23
N ALA A 68 -2.60 17.53 -19.03
CA ALA A 68 -2.48 18.14 -17.70
C ALA A 68 -3.09 19.55 -17.76
N THR A 69 -4.20 19.78 -17.04
CA THR A 69 -4.71 21.12 -16.77
C THR A 69 -4.94 21.25 -15.27
N VAL A 70 -4.23 22.19 -14.66
CA VAL A 70 -4.63 22.82 -13.39
C VAL A 70 -4.66 24.32 -13.65
N LEU A 71 -5.78 24.95 -13.31
CA LEU A 71 -6.00 26.39 -13.38
C LEU A 71 -5.20 27.11 -12.29
N SER A 72 -4.65 28.28 -12.64
CA SER A 72 -3.85 29.15 -11.77
C SER A 72 -4.65 30.25 -11.07
N SER A 73 -3.99 30.81 -10.04
CA SER A 73 -4.15 32.13 -9.39
C SER A 73 -4.94 32.11 -8.07
N THR A 74 -4.38 32.55 -6.94
CA THR A 74 -3.86 33.89 -6.65
C THR A 74 -2.74 33.89 -5.57
N GLU A 75 -2.24 35.08 -5.25
CA GLU A 75 -0.85 35.41 -4.92
C GLU A 75 -0.46 35.37 -3.44
N GLY A 76 0.86 35.30 -3.19
CA GLY A 76 1.52 36.01 -2.08
C GLY A 76 1.72 35.31 -0.74
N ARG A 77 2.78 34.51 -0.60
CA ARG A 77 3.67 34.49 0.59
C ARG A 77 4.93 33.68 0.32
N GLU A 78 6.10 34.29 0.57
CA GLU A 78 7.42 33.68 0.42
C GLU A 78 7.62 32.53 1.40
N LEU A 79 7.83 31.32 0.85
CA LEU A 79 8.51 30.22 1.54
C LEU A 79 9.47 29.56 0.53
N SER A 80 10.73 29.49 0.92
CA SER A 80 11.88 29.01 0.15
C SER A 80 11.73 27.56 -0.33
N ASN A 81 12.08 27.34 -1.61
CA ASN A 81 12.34 26.04 -2.27
C ASN A 81 11.14 25.10 -2.49
N ILE A 82 10.07 25.59 -3.09
CA ILE A 82 9.11 24.72 -3.81
C ILE A 82 9.57 24.69 -5.27
N ASP A 83 10.07 23.54 -5.74
CA ASP A 83 10.36 23.29 -7.15
C ASP A 83 9.06 23.41 -7.98
N PRO A 84 8.91 24.44 -8.83
CA PRO A 84 7.72 24.57 -9.68
C PRO A 84 7.66 23.48 -10.76
N GLY A 85 8.79 22.80 -11.00
CA GLY A 85 9.02 21.95 -12.15
C GLY A 85 8.85 20.46 -11.87
N GLY A 86 7.67 20.03 -11.40
CA GLY A 86 7.16 18.67 -11.62
C GLY A 86 8.17 17.51 -11.58
N SER A 87 9.13 17.51 -10.66
CA SER A 87 10.24 16.56 -10.66
C SER A 87 9.95 15.38 -9.74
N CYS A 88 10.43 14.20 -10.12
CA CYS A 88 10.27 13.01 -9.31
C CYS A 88 11.01 13.16 -7.98
N LYS A 89 10.32 12.95 -6.85
CA LYS A 89 10.95 13.00 -5.51
C LYS A 89 12.10 11.98 -5.33
N ILE A 90 12.10 10.89 -6.09
CA ILE A 90 13.06 9.79 -5.90
C ILE A 90 14.33 10.00 -6.74
N CYS A 91 14.19 10.31 -8.03
CA CYS A 91 15.34 10.47 -8.93
C CYS A 91 15.67 11.93 -9.28
N GLY A 92 14.81 12.88 -8.93
CA GLY A 92 14.98 14.30 -9.26
C GLY A 92 14.77 14.65 -10.74
N THR A 93 14.42 13.69 -11.60
CA THR A 93 14.21 13.96 -13.03
C THR A 93 12.75 14.32 -13.33
N PRO A 94 12.49 15.20 -14.31
CA PRO A 94 11.14 15.54 -14.75
C PRO A 94 10.46 14.39 -15.51
N GLU A 95 9.25 14.62 -16.04
CA GLU A 95 8.60 13.66 -16.93
C GLU A 95 9.37 13.58 -18.26
N GLU A 96 9.80 12.38 -18.60
CA GLU A 96 10.21 12.02 -19.96
C GLU A 96 9.08 11.18 -20.55
N ASP A 97 8.90 11.14 -21.87
CA ASP A 97 7.76 10.46 -22.54
C ASP A 97 7.57 8.98 -22.14
N ALA A 98 8.63 8.33 -21.64
CA ALA A 98 8.62 6.94 -21.17
C ALA A 98 8.30 6.77 -19.67
N LYS A 99 8.32 7.83 -18.86
CA LYS A 99 8.23 7.77 -17.39
C LYS A 99 6.99 8.50 -16.88
N ARG A 100 5.87 7.80 -16.81
CA ARG A 100 4.62 8.34 -16.26
C ARG A 100 4.76 8.68 -14.79
N PHE A 101 4.19 9.83 -14.41
CA PHE A 101 4.03 10.19 -13.01
C PHE A 101 2.81 9.55 -12.33
N LEU A 102 2.95 9.32 -11.04
CA LEU A 102 1.89 9.14 -10.07
C LEU A 102 1.90 10.37 -9.15
N ILE A 103 0.76 11.04 -9.03
CA ILE A 103 0.66 12.34 -8.35
C ILE A 103 -0.10 12.18 -7.03
N CYS A 104 0.50 12.64 -5.95
CA CYS A 104 -0.11 12.66 -4.63
C CYS A 104 -1.32 13.60 -4.59
N GLY A 105 -2.45 13.11 -4.08
CA GLY A 105 -3.68 13.89 -3.89
C GLY A 105 -3.72 14.73 -2.61
N HIS A 106 -2.65 14.75 -1.79
CA HIS A 106 -2.59 15.64 -0.64
C HIS A 106 -2.29 17.08 -1.09
N SER A 107 -3.23 17.99 -0.84
CA SER A 107 -3.19 19.38 -1.33
C SER A 107 -1.91 20.13 -0.99
N HIS A 108 -1.36 19.91 0.21
CA HIS A 108 -0.16 20.58 0.69
C HIS A 108 1.10 19.71 0.61
N CYS A 109 1.11 18.67 -0.21
CA CYS A 109 2.26 17.80 -0.35
C CYS A 109 3.43 18.52 -1.05
N PRO A 110 4.56 18.77 -0.37
CA PRO A 110 5.70 19.48 -0.97
C PRO A 110 6.37 18.68 -2.09
N TYR A 111 6.21 17.35 -2.05
CA TYR A 111 6.81 16.42 -3.01
C TYR A 111 5.74 15.50 -3.60
N LYS A 112 4.90 16.05 -4.50
CA LYS A 112 3.72 15.33 -5.00
C LYS A 112 3.97 14.44 -6.22
N TYR A 113 5.10 14.57 -6.92
CA TYR A 113 5.38 13.83 -8.16
C TYR A 113 6.34 12.65 -7.93
N TYR A 114 5.96 11.46 -8.41
CA TYR A 114 6.77 10.25 -8.35
C TYR A 114 6.64 9.50 -9.66
N HIS A 115 7.72 9.08 -10.30
CA HIS A 115 7.58 8.15 -11.42
C HIS A 115 7.01 6.83 -10.92
N ILE A 116 6.11 6.23 -11.69
CA ILE A 116 5.56 4.90 -11.38
C ILE A 116 6.69 3.87 -11.24
N CYS A 117 7.74 3.97 -12.06
CA CYS A 117 8.90 3.08 -12.03
C CYS A 117 9.84 3.32 -10.83
N CYS A 118 9.82 4.51 -10.22
CA CYS A 118 10.62 4.79 -9.03
C CYS A 118 9.96 4.27 -7.74
N LEU A 119 8.67 3.93 -7.78
CA LEU A 119 7.92 3.44 -6.65
C LEU A 119 7.97 1.91 -6.57
N LYS A 120 8.02 1.39 -5.33
CA LYS A 120 7.80 -0.04 -5.07
C LYS A 120 6.34 -0.37 -5.38
N SER A 121 6.04 -1.60 -5.81
CA SER A 121 4.66 -2.05 -6.07
C SER A 121 3.72 -1.82 -4.87
N LYS A 122 4.26 -1.97 -3.66
CA LYS A 122 3.54 -1.73 -2.40
C LYS A 122 3.17 -0.27 -2.16
N GLN A 123 3.90 0.67 -2.74
CA GLN A 123 3.65 2.12 -2.63
C GLN A 123 2.61 2.57 -3.65
N ILE A 124 2.52 1.91 -4.81
CA ILE A 124 1.53 2.20 -5.85
C ILE A 124 0.15 1.70 -5.43
N ALA A 125 0.07 0.45 -4.97
CA ALA A 125 -1.20 -0.24 -4.68
C ALA A 125 -1.23 -0.79 -3.24
N SER A 126 -0.94 0.06 -2.25
CA SER A 126 -1.06 -0.32 -0.85
C SER A 126 -2.53 -0.58 -0.51
N ASP A 127 -2.83 -1.68 0.18
CA ASP A 127 -4.20 -1.97 0.68
C ASP A 127 -4.79 -0.81 1.47
N MET A 128 -3.96 -0.03 2.17
CA MET A 128 -4.40 1.13 2.96
C MET A 128 -4.91 2.30 2.11
N GLN A 129 -4.62 2.29 0.81
CA GLN A 129 -5.01 3.32 -0.15
C GLN A 129 -6.15 2.86 -1.08
N ARG A 130 -6.55 1.58 -1.03
CA ARG A 130 -7.51 0.99 -1.98
C ARG A 130 -8.88 1.68 -1.94
N ASP A 131 -9.35 2.04 -0.75
CA ASP A 131 -10.66 2.67 -0.54
C ASP A 131 -10.56 4.19 -0.43
N LYS A 132 -9.47 4.79 -0.91
CA LYS A 132 -9.24 6.24 -0.85
C LYS A 132 -9.61 6.90 -2.18
N PRO A 133 -10.12 8.14 -2.15
CA PRO A 133 -10.53 8.85 -3.36
C PRO A 133 -9.36 9.20 -4.28
N CYS A 134 -8.14 9.23 -3.74
CA CYS A 134 -6.92 9.52 -4.47
C CYS A 134 -5.74 8.75 -3.85
N TRP A 135 -4.67 8.63 -4.64
CA TRP A 135 -3.40 8.09 -4.17
C TRP A 135 -2.66 9.13 -3.33
N TYR A 136 -2.07 8.70 -2.22
CA TYR A 136 -1.29 9.54 -1.32
C TYR A 136 0.14 9.01 -1.25
N CYS A 137 1.12 9.87 -1.47
CA CYS A 137 2.51 9.44 -1.46
C CYS A 137 2.95 8.91 -0.08
N PRO A 138 3.97 8.05 -0.03
CA PRO A 138 4.31 7.31 1.18
C PRO A 138 4.66 8.17 2.40
N SER A 139 5.24 9.34 2.17
CA SER A 139 5.82 10.16 3.23
C SER A 139 4.95 11.32 3.70
N CYS A 140 3.89 11.71 2.98
CA CYS A 140 3.17 12.97 3.27
C CYS A 140 2.11 12.88 4.38
N LEU A 141 1.66 11.68 4.74
CA LEU A 141 0.59 11.50 5.71
C LEU A 141 0.87 10.30 6.60
N CYS A 142 0.64 10.44 7.90
CA CYS A 142 0.66 9.30 8.80
C CYS A 142 -0.38 8.25 8.35
N ARG A 143 0.03 6.99 8.20
CA ARG A 143 -0.88 5.93 7.74
C ARG A 143 -1.92 5.47 8.74
N VAL A 144 -1.85 5.96 9.98
CA VAL A 144 -2.84 5.67 11.02
C VAL A 144 -3.87 6.78 11.12
N CYS A 145 -3.44 8.04 11.24
CA CYS A 145 -4.34 9.17 11.44
C CYS A 145 -4.60 10.02 10.18
N LEU A 146 -3.92 9.73 9.07
CA LEU A 146 -4.02 10.45 7.79
C LEU A 146 -3.83 11.97 7.95
N SER A 147 -2.93 12.38 8.84
CA SER A 147 -2.61 13.78 9.09
C SER A 147 -1.12 14.04 8.83
N ASP A 148 -0.84 15.24 8.35
CA ASP A 148 0.49 15.82 8.17
C ASP A 148 0.74 16.82 9.31
N ARG A 149 1.45 16.38 10.35
CA ARG A 149 1.80 17.17 11.55
C ARG A 149 2.93 16.47 12.28
N ASP A 150 3.60 17.15 13.21
CA ASP A 150 4.61 16.53 14.09
C ASP A 150 5.66 15.72 13.30
N ASP A 151 6.27 16.33 12.28
CA ASP A 151 7.25 15.68 11.40
C ASP A 151 8.47 15.16 12.17
N ASP A 152 8.84 15.85 13.24
CA ASP A 152 9.87 15.47 14.21
C ASP A 152 9.52 14.19 14.99
N LEU A 153 8.23 13.90 15.12
CA LEU A 153 7.70 12.67 15.73
C LEU A 153 7.19 11.68 14.67
N THR A 154 7.60 11.82 13.42
CA THR A 154 7.24 10.93 12.32
C THR A 154 8.39 10.01 11.94
N ILE A 155 8.10 8.72 11.80
CA ILE A 155 9.05 7.69 11.36
C ILE A 155 8.58 7.05 10.06
N LEU A 156 9.53 6.76 9.17
CA LEU A 156 9.30 5.99 7.96
C LEU A 156 9.61 4.50 8.20
N CYS A 157 8.76 3.63 7.68
CA CYS A 157 9.03 2.19 7.70
C CYS A 157 10.12 1.80 6.70
N ASP A 158 11.19 1.13 7.13
CA ASP A 158 12.28 0.65 6.25
C ASP A 158 11.85 -0.42 5.23
N GLY A 159 10.61 -0.90 5.30
CA GLY A 159 10.04 -1.87 4.37
C GLY A 159 9.21 -1.25 3.24
N CYS A 160 8.41 -0.23 3.55
CA CYS A 160 7.43 0.34 2.63
C CYS A 160 7.53 1.86 2.48
N ASP A 161 8.43 2.51 3.22
CA ASP A 161 8.68 3.96 3.29
C ASP A 161 7.43 4.78 3.67
N GLU A 162 6.44 4.12 4.25
CA GLU A 162 5.21 4.74 4.71
C GLU A 162 5.43 5.48 6.04
N ALA A 163 4.85 6.67 6.18
CA ALA A 163 4.98 7.52 7.36
C ALA A 163 4.04 7.13 8.50
N TYR A 164 4.56 7.20 9.73
CA TYR A 164 3.82 6.95 10.96
C TYR A 164 4.27 7.90 12.07
N HIS A 165 3.33 8.51 12.80
CA HIS A 165 3.69 9.14 14.07
C HIS A 165 4.13 8.08 15.08
N LEU A 166 5.14 8.40 15.89
CA LEU A 166 5.62 7.56 16.98
C LEU A 166 4.51 7.23 17.99
N TYR A 167 3.57 8.16 18.19
CA TYR A 167 2.42 7.95 19.06
C TYR A 167 1.25 7.23 18.38
N CYS A 168 1.23 7.13 17.04
CA CYS A 168 0.18 6.42 16.31
C CYS A 168 0.48 4.91 16.15
N ILE A 169 1.73 4.49 16.28
CA ILE A 169 2.12 3.08 16.21
C ILE A 169 1.82 2.34 17.50
N THR A 170 1.70 1.01 17.40
CA THR A 170 1.44 0.12 18.54
C THR A 170 2.61 -0.86 18.72
N PRO A 171 3.23 -0.94 19.91
CA PRO A 171 3.03 -0.06 21.07
C PRO A 171 3.44 1.39 20.75
N ARG A 172 2.83 2.35 21.45
CA ARG A 172 3.17 3.77 21.29
C ARG A 172 4.63 4.00 21.66
N ARG A 173 5.30 4.87 20.90
CA ARG A 173 6.68 5.27 21.13
C ARG A 173 6.76 6.76 21.41
N THR A 174 7.75 7.12 22.22
CA THR A 174 8.07 8.51 22.56
C THR A 174 9.38 8.97 21.92
N TRP A 175 10.15 8.07 21.32
CA TRP A 175 11.39 8.38 20.61
C TRP A 175 11.58 7.52 19.35
N ILE A 176 12.36 8.04 18.41
CA ILE A 176 12.77 7.32 17.19
C ILE A 176 13.71 6.17 17.60
N PRO A 177 13.35 4.89 17.32
CA PRO A 177 14.18 3.74 17.63
C PRO A 177 15.53 3.82 16.90
N LYS A 178 16.58 3.31 17.56
CA LYS A 178 17.89 3.14 16.92
C LYS A 178 17.84 1.98 15.93
N GLY A 179 18.44 2.18 14.75
CA GLY A 179 18.51 1.16 13.71
C GLY A 179 17.22 1.06 12.89
N LYS A 180 17.01 -0.10 12.26
CA LYS A 180 15.89 -0.30 11.34
C LYS A 180 14.57 -0.49 12.08
N TRP A 181 13.52 0.17 11.60
CA TRP A 181 12.16 0.04 12.10
C TRP A 181 11.19 -0.40 11.00
N TYR A 182 10.27 -1.28 11.37
CA TYR A 182 9.26 -1.82 10.47
C TYR A 182 7.87 -1.63 11.07
N CYS A 183 6.92 -1.19 10.24
CA CYS A 183 5.51 -1.17 10.62
C CYS A 183 4.98 -2.59 10.87
N SER A 184 3.79 -2.69 11.48
CA SER A 184 3.16 -3.98 11.80
C SER A 184 3.02 -4.90 10.58
N ARG A 185 2.59 -4.35 9.43
CA ARG A 185 2.46 -5.09 8.18
C ARG A 185 3.80 -5.66 7.71
N CYS A 186 4.82 -4.81 7.58
CA CYS A 186 6.15 -5.26 7.15
C CYS A 186 6.79 -6.23 8.14
N SER A 187 6.54 -6.08 9.44
CA SER A 187 7.01 -7.01 10.47
C SER A 187 6.41 -8.40 10.30
N VAL A 188 5.09 -8.48 10.10
CA VAL A 188 4.38 -9.74 9.83
C VAL A 188 4.85 -10.39 8.53
N GLU A 189 5.00 -9.62 7.45
CA GLU A 189 5.50 -10.13 6.18
C GLU A 189 6.91 -10.72 6.28
N ARG A 190 7.80 -10.03 7.00
CA ARG A 190 9.17 -10.51 7.25
C ARG A 190 9.17 -11.80 8.07
N ALA A 191 8.36 -11.89 9.12
CA ALA A 191 8.22 -13.10 9.92
C ALA A 191 7.73 -14.27 9.07
N LYS A 192 6.68 -14.06 8.24
CA LYS A 192 6.17 -15.06 7.30
C LYS A 192 7.23 -15.51 6.29
N ALA A 193 8.00 -14.57 5.74
CA ALA A 193 9.10 -14.89 4.84
C ALA A 193 10.20 -15.72 5.52
N GLY A 194 10.51 -15.41 6.79
CA GLY A 194 11.42 -16.20 7.62
C GLY A 194 10.93 -17.64 7.81
N MET A 195 9.65 -17.82 8.19
CA MET A 195 9.06 -19.16 8.36
C MET A 195 9.08 -19.97 7.05
N ARG A 196 8.72 -19.37 5.92
CA ARG A 196 8.79 -20.04 4.61
C ARG A 196 10.21 -20.49 4.24
N ARG A 197 11.23 -19.70 4.60
CA ARG A 197 12.63 -20.09 4.38
C ARG A 197 13.03 -21.26 5.26
N TYR A 198 12.63 -21.22 6.54
CA TYR A 198 12.86 -22.30 7.49
C TYR A 198 12.20 -23.60 7.03
N GLU A 199 10.92 -23.56 6.68
CA GLU A 199 10.16 -24.70 6.15
C GLU A 199 10.82 -25.30 4.90
N LYS A 200 11.17 -24.47 3.91
CA LYS A 200 11.90 -24.94 2.71
C LYS A 200 13.23 -25.60 3.06
N LYS A 201 13.94 -25.12 4.08
CA LYS A 201 15.19 -25.72 4.53
C LYS A 201 14.94 -27.10 5.16
N MET A 202 13.90 -27.22 5.98
CA MET A 202 13.50 -28.48 6.61
C MET A 202 13.06 -29.53 5.57
N LEU A 203 12.20 -29.17 4.60
CA LEU A 203 11.76 -30.09 3.54
C LEU A 203 12.93 -30.57 2.67
N LYS A 204 13.88 -29.69 2.35
CA LYS A 204 15.07 -30.07 1.59
C LYS A 204 15.97 -31.04 2.35
N GLN A 205 16.06 -30.89 3.67
CA GLN A 205 16.84 -31.80 4.50
C GLN A 205 16.22 -33.20 4.50
N HIS A 206 14.91 -33.32 4.75
CA HIS A 206 14.22 -34.61 4.71
C HIS A 206 14.36 -35.31 3.36
N ARG A 207 14.18 -34.58 2.25
CA ARG A 207 14.39 -35.14 0.91
C ARG A 207 15.81 -35.66 0.71
N LYS A 208 16.82 -34.92 1.16
CA LYS A 208 18.22 -35.33 1.05
C LYS A 208 18.50 -36.59 1.89
N ASP A 209 17.91 -36.69 3.07
CA ASP A 209 18.06 -37.85 3.95
C ASP A 209 17.38 -39.09 3.33
N ASP A 210 16.21 -38.93 2.70
CA ASP A 210 15.53 -40.01 1.98
C ASP A 210 16.29 -40.45 0.72
N ASP A 211 16.79 -39.49 -0.07
CA ASP A 211 17.62 -39.76 -1.25
C ASP A 211 18.90 -40.53 -0.86
N ALA A 212 19.58 -40.11 0.22
CA ALA A 212 20.77 -40.80 0.74
C ALA A 212 20.47 -42.22 1.25
N ARG A 213 19.31 -42.42 1.89
CA ARG A 213 18.87 -43.76 2.34
C ARG A 213 18.54 -44.66 1.15
N LEU A 214 17.95 -44.13 0.08
CA LEU A 214 17.68 -44.89 -1.13
C LEU A 214 18.97 -45.28 -1.85
N GLU A 215 19.91 -44.35 -2.00
CA GLU A 215 21.23 -44.62 -2.61
C GLU A 215 22.00 -45.70 -1.82
N SER A 216 22.01 -45.63 -0.49
CA SER A 216 22.66 -46.64 0.35
C SER A 216 22.04 -48.03 0.18
N ARG A 217 20.70 -48.12 0.08
CA ARG A 217 20.00 -49.39 -0.18
C ARG A 217 20.30 -49.93 -1.57
N ASN A 218 20.35 -49.07 -2.58
CA ASN A 218 20.68 -49.48 -3.95
C ASN A 218 22.11 -50.01 -4.04
N PHE A 219 23.06 -49.34 -3.38
CA PHE A 219 24.45 -49.79 -3.34
C PHE A 219 24.57 -51.19 -2.71
N ALA A 220 23.93 -51.42 -1.55
CA ALA A 220 23.93 -52.73 -0.90
C ALA A 220 23.26 -53.83 -1.75
N ALA A 221 22.21 -53.50 -2.50
CA ALA A 221 21.55 -54.45 -3.39
C ALA A 221 22.43 -54.84 -4.60
N VAL A 222 23.15 -53.87 -5.18
CA VAL A 222 24.05 -54.11 -6.31
C VAL A 222 25.25 -54.97 -5.89
N ASP A 223 25.83 -54.69 -4.72
CA ASP A 223 26.93 -55.48 -4.14
C ASP A 223 26.54 -56.96 -3.99
N LEU A 224 25.36 -57.23 -3.44
CA LEU A 224 24.84 -58.59 -3.30
C LEU A 224 24.68 -59.31 -4.64
N LEU A 225 24.18 -58.62 -5.68
CA LEU A 225 24.02 -59.19 -7.02
C LEU A 225 25.38 -59.51 -7.67
N LEU A 226 26.40 -58.67 -7.45
CA LEU A 226 27.72 -58.88 -8.01
C LEU A 226 28.40 -60.11 -7.39
N SER A 227 28.33 -60.25 -6.06
CA SER A 227 28.84 -61.44 -5.36
C SER A 227 28.12 -62.72 -5.79
N ALA A 228 26.81 -62.66 -6.04
CA ALA A 228 26.06 -63.81 -6.54
C ALA A 228 26.52 -64.20 -7.96
N ALA A 229 26.76 -63.22 -8.83
CA ALA A 229 27.24 -63.46 -10.19
C ALA A 229 28.67 -64.04 -10.22
N GLU A 230 29.54 -63.64 -9.28
CA GLU A 230 30.88 -64.22 -9.12
C GLU A 230 30.81 -65.70 -8.76
N LYS A 231 30.00 -66.06 -7.75
CA LYS A 231 29.80 -67.46 -7.36
C LYS A 231 29.26 -68.32 -8.49
N LEU A 232 28.29 -67.81 -9.25
CA LEU A 232 27.75 -68.55 -10.39
C LEU A 232 28.80 -68.82 -11.47
N ARG A 233 29.72 -67.87 -11.73
CA ARG A 233 30.83 -68.08 -12.67
C ARG A 233 31.82 -69.11 -12.17
N GLU A 234 32.12 -69.09 -10.86
CA GLU A 234 32.98 -70.10 -10.23
C GLU A 234 32.34 -71.48 -10.35
N ASP A 235 31.06 -71.61 -9.99
CA ASP A 235 30.29 -72.84 -10.06
C ASP A 235 30.20 -73.38 -11.51
N GLU A 236 29.93 -72.52 -12.50
CA GLU A 236 29.93 -72.89 -13.93
C GLU A 236 31.31 -73.38 -14.40
N GLN A 237 32.39 -72.80 -13.89
CA GLN A 237 33.76 -73.19 -14.23
C GLN A 237 34.16 -74.53 -13.58
N VAL A 238 33.61 -74.86 -12.40
CA VAL A 238 33.77 -76.17 -11.78
C VAL A 238 32.99 -77.25 -12.55
N VAL A 239 31.79 -76.94 -13.02
CA VAL A 239 30.98 -77.87 -13.84
C VAL A 239 31.65 -78.15 -15.19
N ALA A 240 32.20 -77.13 -15.85
CA ALA A 240 32.90 -77.31 -17.13
C ALA A 240 34.20 -78.14 -17.02
N CYS A 241 34.83 -78.20 -15.85
CA CYS A 241 36.02 -79.04 -15.61
C CYS A 241 35.70 -80.49 -15.21
N ALA A 242 34.44 -80.81 -14.88
CA ALA A 242 34.03 -82.15 -14.48
C ALA A 242 33.65 -83.07 -15.68
N ASP A 243 33.53 -82.49 -16.89
CA ASP A 243 33.11 -83.20 -18.11
C ASP A 243 34.28 -83.57 -19.05
N TYR A 244 35.54 -83.50 -18.60
CA TYR A 244 36.75 -83.88 -19.38
C TYR A 244 37.46 -85.11 -18.84
#